data_AF-A0A1B6L5J9-F1
#
_entry.id   AF-A0A1B6L5J9-F1
#
_cell.length_a   1.000
_cell.length_b   1.000
_cell.length_c   1.000
_cell.angle_alpha   90.00
_cell.angle_beta   90.00
_cell.angle_gamma   90.00
#
_symmetry.space_group_name_H-M   'P 1'
#
loop_
_entity.id
_entity.type
_entity.pdbx_description
1 polymer ?
#
loop_
_entity_poly.entity_id
_entity_poly.type
_entity_poly.pdbx_seq_one_letter_code
_entity_poly.pdbx_strand_id
1 'polypeptide(L)'
;VTRILINPKNRKAYGVQFYRDGMLQMAIARREVVISAGTINSAQILMLSGVGPRAHLQQLGIPVIHDLKVGHNLQDHAGFAGLTFIVDKPVAIVQNRLQ
;
A
#
# COMPACT_ATOMS: atom_id res chain seq x y z
N VAL A 1 -10.73 3.44 2.17
CA VAL A 1 -10.56 3.10 3.60
C VAL A 1 -9.61 4.12 4.20
N THR A 2 -9.93 4.69 5.36
CA THR A 2 -9.09 5.70 6.02
C THR A 2 -8.15 5.07 7.05
N ARG A 3 -8.64 4.11 7.86
CA ARG A 3 -7.82 3.34 8.80
C ARG A 3 -8.49 2.03 9.23
N ILE A 4 -7.68 1.14 9.82
CA ILE A 4 -8.10 -0.06 10.53
C ILE A 4 -8.42 0.32 11.98
N LEU A 5 -9.48 -0.26 12.52
CA LEU A 5 -9.84 -0.15 13.91
C LEU A 5 -9.15 -1.28 14.69
N ILE A 6 -8.19 -0.92 15.54
CA ILE A 6 -7.36 -1.87 16.30
C ILE A 6 -7.53 -1.58 17.79
N ASN A 7 -7.75 -2.63 18.58
CA ASN A 7 -7.80 -2.49 20.03
C ASN A 7 -6.36 -2.36 20.58
N PRO A 8 -6.02 -1.26 21.27
CA PRO A 8 -4.63 -0.99 21.70
C PRO A 8 -4.14 -1.94 22.79
N LYS A 9 -5.03 -2.61 23.53
CA LYS A 9 -4.65 -3.51 24.64
C LYS A 9 -4.22 -4.89 24.15
N ASN A 10 -4.93 -5.44 23.16
CA ASN A 10 -4.70 -6.80 22.67
C ASN A 10 -4.22 -6.84 21.21
N ARG A 11 -4.08 -5.69 20.55
CA ARG A 11 -3.64 -5.52 19.15
C ARG A 11 -4.51 -6.26 18.13
N LYS A 12 -5.78 -6.55 18.48
CA LYS A 12 -6.73 -7.20 17.58
C LYS A 12 -7.43 -6.18 16.69
N ALA A 13 -7.34 -6.35 15.37
CA ALA A 13 -8.18 -5.62 14.41
C ALA A 13 -9.62 -6.11 14.50
N TYR A 14 -10.58 -5.19 14.54
CA TYR A 14 -12.01 -5.52 14.67
C TYR A 14 -12.88 -4.83 13.62
N GLY A 15 -12.31 -4.01 12.75
CA GLY A 15 -13.06 -3.34 11.69
C GLY A 15 -12.23 -2.33 10.92
N VAL A 16 -12.89 -1.58 10.06
CA VAL A 16 -12.30 -0.51 9.26
C VAL A 16 -13.18 0.72 9.28
N GLN A 17 -12.55 1.88 9.12
CA GLN A 17 -13.20 3.16 8.92
C GLN A 17 -12.98 3.61 7.47
N PHE A 18 -14.00 4.17 6.83
CA PHE A 18 -13.93 4.60 5.43
C PHE A 18 -14.97 5.69 5.13
N TYR A 19 -14.75 6.43 4.05
CA TYR A 19 -15.75 7.35 3.52
C TYR A 19 -16.65 6.64 2.51
N ARG A 20 -17.95 6.89 2.60
CA ARG A 20 -18.96 6.55 1.59
C ARG A 20 -19.96 7.69 1.53
N ASP A 21 -20.21 8.22 0.33
CA ASP A 21 -21.12 9.34 0.10
C ASP A 21 -20.81 10.59 0.95
N GLY A 22 -19.52 10.92 1.08
CA GLY A 22 -19.04 12.03 1.90
C GLY A 22 -19.13 11.80 3.42
N MET A 23 -19.73 10.70 3.86
CA MET A 23 -19.88 10.38 5.28
C MET A 23 -18.84 9.36 5.75
N LEU A 24 -18.35 9.58 6.95
CA LEU A 24 -17.44 8.66 7.62
C LEU A 24 -18.24 7.49 8.22
N GLN A 25 -17.94 6.27 7.78
CA GLN A 25 -18.64 5.05 8.18
C GLN A 25 -17.65 4.01 8.72
N MET A 26 -18.20 3.02 9.42
CA MET A 26 -17.44 1.91 9.99
C MET A 26 -18.06 0.57 9.56
N ALA A 27 -17.20 -0.39 9.25
CA ALA A 27 -17.59 -1.78 9.04
C ALA A 27 -16.84 -2.67 10.06
N ILE A 28 -17.59 -3.50 10.78
CA ILE A 28 -17.04 -4.39 11.81
C ILE A 28 -16.81 -5.78 11.22
N ALA A 29 -15.67 -6.38 11.54
CA ALA A 29 -15.30 -7.72 11.13
C ALA A 29 -15.40 -8.68 12.32
N ARG A 30 -16.14 -9.79 12.16
CA ARG A 30 -16.27 -10.82 13.21
C ARG A 30 -15.02 -11.69 13.38
N ARG A 31 -14.23 -11.83 12.32
CA ARG A 31 -13.03 -12.69 12.30
C ARG A 31 -11.79 -11.86 12.10
N GLU A 32 -11.55 -11.44 10.86
CA GLU A 32 -10.30 -10.83 10.44
C GLU A 32 -10.55 -9.65 9.50
N VAL A 33 -9.56 -8.77 9.41
CA VAL A 33 -9.48 -7.69 8.43
C VAL A 33 -8.27 -7.99 7.54
N VAL A 34 -8.52 -8.22 6.25
CA VAL A 34 -7.46 -8.44 5.26
C VAL A 34 -7.23 -7.13 4.50
N ILE A 35 -5.99 -6.65 4.48
CA ILE A 35 -5.63 -5.47 3.72
C ILE A 35 -5.13 -5.86 2.33
N SER A 36 -5.75 -5.28 1.30
CA SER A 36 -5.44 -5.58 -0.10
C SER A 36 -5.48 -4.33 -0.96
N ALA A 37 -5.05 -3.19 -0.41
CA ALA A 37 -5.09 -1.89 -1.10
C ALA A 37 -3.88 -1.67 -2.04
N GLY A 38 -3.11 -2.72 -2.34
CA GLY A 38 -1.85 -2.64 -3.09
C GLY A 38 -0.67 -2.18 -2.23
N THR A 39 0.53 -2.22 -2.79
CA THR A 39 1.80 -1.99 -2.06
C THR A 39 1.85 -0.61 -1.38
N ILE A 40 1.40 0.44 -2.06
CA ILE A 40 1.46 1.82 -1.57
C ILE A 40 0.38 2.07 -0.50
N ASN A 41 -0.91 1.87 -0.84
CA ASN A 41 -2.00 2.23 0.07
C ASN A 41 -2.09 1.29 1.27
N SER A 42 -1.69 0.02 1.15
CA SER A 42 -1.71 -0.88 2.31
C SER A 42 -0.73 -0.42 3.39
N ALA A 43 0.47 0.01 2.99
CA ALA A 43 1.44 0.58 3.91
C ALA A 43 0.92 1.88 4.55
N GLN A 44 0.32 2.77 3.75
CA GLN A 44 -0.27 4.01 4.24
C GLN A 44 -1.39 3.77 5.27
N ILE A 45 -2.35 2.90 4.96
CA ILE A 45 -3.46 2.58 5.85
C ILE A 45 -2.96 1.97 7.16
N LEU A 46 -1.97 1.07 7.13
CA LEU A 46 -1.36 0.51 8.34
C LEU A 46 -0.75 1.62 9.21
N MET A 47 0.02 2.53 8.62
CA MET A 47 0.62 3.66 9.34
C MET A 47 -0.44 4.59 9.94
N LEU A 48 -1.48 4.95 9.19
CA LEU A 48 -2.63 5.73 9.68
C LEU A 48 -3.42 5.00 10.80
N SER A 49 -3.26 3.69 10.89
CA SER A 49 -3.85 2.85 11.95
C SER A 49 -2.94 2.68 13.17
N GLY A 50 -1.79 3.36 13.20
CA GLY A 50 -0.80 3.26 14.29
C GLY A 50 0.15 2.07 14.17
N VAL A 51 0.25 1.43 13.01
CA VAL A 51 1.18 0.31 12.74
C VAL A 51 2.22 0.75 11.72
N GLY A 52 3.45 1.04 12.19
CA GLY A 52 4.51 1.60 11.36
C GLY A 52 5.69 2.14 12.16
N PRO A 53 6.67 2.80 11.50
CA PRO A 53 7.89 3.24 12.18
C PRO A 53 7.59 4.30 13.24
N ARG A 54 7.91 4.02 14.51
CA ARG A 54 7.55 4.87 15.67
C ARG A 54 7.89 6.34 15.47
N ALA A 55 9.13 6.66 15.06
CA ALA A 55 9.57 8.05 14.92
C ALA A 55 8.73 8.80 13.87
N HIS A 56 8.42 8.13 12.75
CA HIS A 56 7.59 8.71 11.69
C HIS A 56 6.14 8.91 12.14
N LEU A 57 5.56 7.92 12.83
CA LEU A 57 4.20 8.04 13.37
C LEU A 57 4.09 9.17 14.42
N GLN A 58 5.08 9.26 15.32
CA GLN A 58 5.14 10.31 16.34
C GLN A 58 5.26 11.71 15.72
N GLN A 59 6.07 11.86 14.67
CA GLN A 59 6.20 13.13 13.94
C GLN A 59 4.87 13.61 13.36
N LEU A 60 3.98 12.69 12.98
CA LEU A 60 2.66 12.97 12.43
C LEU A 60 1.54 13.00 13.49
N GLY A 61 1.87 12.89 14.78
CA GLY A 61 0.89 12.86 15.86
C GLY A 61 0.01 11.60 15.89
N ILE A 62 0.44 10.50 15.24
CA ILE A 62 -0.30 9.25 15.18
C ILE A 62 0.10 8.38 16.38
N PRO A 63 -0.86 7.91 17.21
CA PRO A 63 -0.57 6.99 18.30
C PRO A 63 0.05 5.68 17.79
N VAL A 64 1.16 5.27 18.39
CA VAL A 64 1.86 4.04 18.01
C VAL A 64 1.23 2.84 18.71
N ILE A 65 0.53 2.00 17.94
CA ILE A 65 0.00 0.70 18.39
C ILE A 65 1.07 -0.38 18.25
N HIS A 66 1.80 -0.38 17.13
CA HIS A 66 2.88 -1.33 16.90
C HIS A 66 3.99 -0.73 16.03
N ASP A 67 5.21 -0.82 16.51
CA ASP A 67 6.41 -0.29 15.85
C ASP A 67 6.98 -1.33 14.87
N LEU A 68 6.78 -1.09 13.58
CA LEU A 68 7.20 -1.98 12.49
C LEU A 68 7.74 -1.17 11.31
N LYS A 69 8.63 -1.76 10.51
CA LYS A 69 9.19 -1.13 9.29
C LYS A 69 8.18 -1.14 8.12
N VAL A 70 6.93 -0.73 8.36
CA VAL A 70 5.91 -0.57 7.32
C VAL A 70 6.32 0.54 6.35
N GLY A 71 6.12 0.32 5.05
CA GLY A 71 6.51 1.26 3.99
C GLY A 71 7.97 1.13 3.53
N HIS A 72 8.78 0.30 4.20
CA HIS A 72 10.12 -0.04 3.74
C HIS A 72 10.08 -1.21 2.74
N ASN A 73 11.20 -1.45 2.05
CA ASN A 73 11.36 -2.51 1.06
C ASN A 73 10.41 -2.39 -0.15
N LEU A 74 10.06 -1.16 -0.54
CA LEU A 74 9.45 -0.92 -1.84
C LEU A 74 10.48 -1.23 -2.93
N GLN A 75 10.10 -2.08 -3.86
CA GLN A 75 10.89 -2.43 -5.04
C GLN A 75 10.01 -2.23 -6.25
N ASP A 76 10.60 -1.73 -7.31
CA ASP A 76 9.97 -1.56 -8.61
C ASP A 76 11.00 -1.75 -9.70
N HIS A 77 10.55 -2.04 -10.91
CA HIS A 77 11.42 -2.08 -12.08
C HIS A 77 11.49 -0.69 -12.69
N ALA A 78 12.67 -0.07 -12.63
CA ALA A 78 12.91 1.18 -13.33
C ALA A 78 12.69 0.96 -14.84
N GLY A 79 11.63 1.57 -15.37
CA GLY A 79 11.32 1.51 -16.79
C GLY A 79 12.28 2.39 -17.59
N PHE A 80 13.01 1.79 -18.52
CA PHE A 80 13.61 2.54 -19.62
C PHE A 80 12.68 2.45 -20.81
N ALA A 81 12.14 3.58 -21.28
CA ALA A 81 11.18 3.63 -22.38
C ALA A 81 11.74 3.15 -23.75
N GLY A 82 12.98 2.68 -23.75
CA GLY A 82 13.69 2.24 -24.94
C GLY A 82 14.23 3.40 -25.75
N LEU A 83 14.95 3.05 -26.81
CA LEU A 83 15.31 3.98 -27.86
C LEU A 83 14.18 3.99 -28.89
N THR A 84 13.72 5.18 -29.27
CA THR A 84 12.74 5.35 -30.34
C THR A 84 13.48 5.61 -31.64
N PHE A 85 13.07 4.91 -32.71
CA PHE A 85 13.67 5.05 -34.04
C PHE A 85 12.55 5.20 -35.07
N ILE A 86 12.77 6.07 -36.07
CA ILE A 86 11.93 6.11 -37.26
C ILE A 86 12.39 4.98 -38.18
N VAL A 87 11.46 4.15 -38.65
CA VAL A 87 11.73 3.05 -39.59
C VAL A 87 11.11 3.36 -40.96
N ASP A 88 11.84 3.02 -42.02
CA ASP A 88 11.45 3.21 -43.42
C ASP A 88 10.76 1.96 -44.01
N LYS A 89 10.92 0.79 -43.37
CA LYS A 89 10.29 -0.47 -43.75
C LYS A 89 9.28 -0.94 -42.69
N PRO A 90 8.18 -1.60 -43.08
CA PRO A 90 7.16 -2.10 -42.15
C PRO A 90 7.58 -3.41 -41.47
N VAL A 91 8.85 -3.55 -41.09
CA VAL A 91 9.36 -4.76 -40.42
C VAL A 91 9.66 -4.41 -38.97
N ALA A 92 8.93 -5.03 -38.04
CA ALA A 92 9.21 -4.90 -36.61
C ALA A 92 10.43 -5.74 -36.21
N ILE A 93 10.90 -5.58 -34.95
CA ILE A 93 12.02 -6.32 -34.36
C ILE A 93 11.87 -7.82 -34.64
N VAL A 94 12.69 -8.36 -35.53
CA VAL A 94 12.76 -9.80 -35.81
C VAL A 94 13.70 -10.42 -34.79
N GLN A 95 13.15 -10.84 -33.64
CA GLN A 95 13.92 -11.56 -32.64
C GLN A 95 13.98 -13.03 -33.03
N ASN A 96 15.13 -13.52 -33.52
CA ASN A 96 15.34 -14.95 -33.70
C ASN A 96 15.32 -15.62 -32.32
N ARG A 97 14.28 -16.43 -32.06
CA ARG A 97 14.18 -17.21 -30.83
C ARG A 97 15.25 -18.30 -30.84
N LEU A 98 16.09 -18.30 -29.79
CA LEU A 98 17.00 -19.35 -29.33
C LEU A 98 18.39 -19.41 -30.02
N GLN A 99 19.42 -19.13 -29.22
CA GLN A 99 20.66 -19.91 -29.19
C GLN A 99 20.76 -20.56 -27.80
#